data_AF-A0AAU9V867-F1
#
_entry.id   AF-A0AAU9V867-F1
#
_cell.length_a   1.000
_cell.length_b   1.000
_cell.length_c   1.000
_cell.angle_alpha   90.00
_cell.angle_beta   90.00
_cell.angle_gamma   90.00
#
_symmetry.space_group_name_H-M   'P 1'
#
loop_
_entity.id
_entity.type
_entity.pdbx_description
1 polymer ?
#
loop_
_entity_poly.entity_id
_entity_poly.type
_entity_poly.pdbx_seq_one_letter_code
_entity_poly.pdbx_strand_id
1 'polypeptide(L)'
;MNIKRMFSPNSARLDNLLATAEELYIDSALQKAFIEVNEEGAEAAAANVFGVAYSESIAEYVPPKVFRADRPFYFEVKSKSLTLFNGVLLSA
;
A
#
# COMPACT_ATOMS: atom_id res chain seq x y z
N MET A 1 5.11 18.66 3.36
CA MET A 1 3.90 18.97 4.15
C MET A 1 4.24 20.08 5.15
N ASN A 2 3.34 21.04 5.39
CA ASN A 2 3.61 22.23 6.21
C ASN A 2 2.96 22.17 7.60
N ILE A 3 3.02 21.00 8.24
CA ILE A 3 2.47 20.77 9.58
C ILE A 3 3.61 20.88 10.59
N LYS A 4 3.78 22.06 11.19
CA LYS A 4 4.92 22.37 12.09
C LYS A 4 4.49 22.75 13.51
N ARG A 5 3.38 23.48 13.61
CA ARG A 5 2.89 24.07 14.87
C ARG A 5 2.68 23.06 15.98
N MET A 6 2.11 21.88 15.67
CA MET A 6 1.84 20.83 16.66
C MET A 6 3.11 20.19 17.24
N PHE A 7 4.26 20.37 16.59
CA PHE A 7 5.57 19.88 17.04
C PHE A 7 6.41 20.97 17.70
N SER A 8 5.83 22.13 18.00
CA SER A 8 6.55 23.28 18.55
C SER A 8 6.03 23.60 19.95
N PRO A 9 6.85 23.49 21.02
CA PRO A 9 6.41 23.69 22.41
C PRO A 9 5.65 25.00 22.63
N ASN A 10 6.18 26.11 22.10
CA ASN A 10 5.65 27.46 22.36
C ASN A 10 4.46 27.85 21.48
N SER A 11 3.98 26.97 20.60
CA SER A 11 2.91 27.32 19.65
C SER A 11 1.90 26.22 19.41
N ALA A 12 2.17 24.99 19.83
CA ALA A 12 1.19 23.92 19.84
C ALA A 12 -0.01 24.35 20.68
N ARG A 13 -1.21 24.12 20.15
CA ARG A 13 -2.48 24.45 20.80
C ARG A 13 -3.34 23.20 20.84
N LEU A 14 -2.92 22.25 21.66
CA LEU A 14 -3.63 20.98 21.89
C LEU A 14 -4.63 21.11 23.06
N ASP A 15 -5.21 22.30 23.19
CA ASP A 15 -6.03 22.78 24.32
C ASP A 15 -7.27 21.90 24.62
N ASN A 16 -7.71 21.10 23.64
CA ASN A 16 -8.88 20.22 23.76
C ASN A 16 -8.50 18.75 24.02
N LEU A 17 -7.21 18.44 24.19
CA LEU A 17 -6.75 17.06 24.44
C LEU A 17 -6.73 16.74 25.94
N LEU A 18 -6.45 17.74 26.78
CA LEU A 18 -6.44 17.61 28.24
C LEU A 18 -7.66 18.32 28.84
N ALA A 19 -8.13 17.83 30.00
CA ALA A 19 -9.14 18.53 30.80
C ALA A 19 -8.57 19.76 31.54
N THR A 20 -7.25 19.79 31.71
CA THR A 20 -6.49 20.87 32.35
C THR A 20 -5.87 21.78 31.28
N ALA A 21 -5.61 23.04 31.64
CA ALA A 21 -5.06 24.06 30.74
C ALA A 21 -3.52 24.00 30.64
N GLU A 22 -2.95 22.80 30.56
CA GLU A 22 -1.50 22.59 30.47
C GLU A 22 -0.97 22.74 29.04
N GLU A 23 0.24 23.25 28.91
CA GLU A 23 0.92 23.35 27.61
C GLU A 23 1.33 21.96 27.11
N LEU A 24 0.88 21.58 25.92
CA LEU A 24 1.13 20.27 25.32
C LEU A 24 1.54 20.41 23.86
N TYR A 25 2.56 19.65 23.45
CA TYR A 25 3.04 19.54 22.07
C TYR A 25 3.44 18.10 21.75
N ILE A 26 3.62 17.80 20.46
CA ILE A 26 4.11 16.51 20.00
C ILE A 26 5.61 16.57 19.88
N ASP A 27 6.31 15.76 20.67
CA ASP A 27 7.77 15.66 20.61
C ASP A 27 8.24 14.86 19.38
N SER A 28 7.61 13.70 19.13
CA SER A 28 7.97 12.83 18.02
C SER A 28 6.75 12.12 17.42
N ALA A 29 6.84 11.80 16.12
CA ALA A 29 5.86 10.97 15.41
C ALA A 29 6.62 9.93 14.59
N LEU A 30 6.35 8.65 14.85
CA LEU A 30 7.02 7.53 14.20
C LEU A 30 6.00 6.69 13.44
N GLN A 31 6.29 6.44 12.15
CA GLN A 31 5.52 5.52 11.31
C GLN A 31 6.43 4.34 10.93
N LYS A 32 6.04 3.13 11.32
CA LYS A 32 6.70 1.88 10.92
C LYS A 32 5.74 1.07 10.06
N ALA A 33 6.16 0.69 8.87
CA ALA A 33 5.39 -0.12 7.93
C ALA A 33 6.19 -1.36 7.53
N PHE A 34 5.47 -2.47 7.30
CA PHE A 34 6.03 -3.73 6.84
C PHE A 34 5.12 -4.29 5.76
N ILE A 35 5.72 -4.78 4.66
CA ILE A 35 5.02 -5.40 3.54
C ILE A 35 5.78 -6.67 3.20
N GLU A 36 5.05 -7.76 3.11
CA GLU A 36 5.54 -9.05 2.64
C GLU A 36 4.70 -9.48 1.45
N VAL A 37 5.36 -9.90 0.38
CA VAL A 37 4.74 -10.44 -0.81
C VAL A 37 5.35 -11.80 -1.05
N ASN A 38 4.51 -12.83 -0.99
CA ASN A 38 4.90 -14.22 -1.20
C ASN A 38 3.80 -14.94 -2.00
N GLU A 39 4.07 -16.19 -2.35
CA GLU A 39 3.16 -17.04 -3.11
C GLU A 39 1.88 -17.32 -2.32
N GLU A 40 1.91 -17.56 -1.01
CA GLU A 40 0.69 -17.88 -0.25
C GLU A 40 -0.40 -16.79 -0.39
N GLY A 41 0.00 -15.52 -0.41
CA GLY A 41 -0.92 -14.39 -0.64
C GLY A 41 -1.40 -14.22 -2.09
N ALA A 42 -0.61 -14.68 -3.08
CA ALA A 42 -0.91 -14.53 -4.51
C ALA A 42 -1.56 -15.80 -5.13
N GLU A 43 -1.17 -16.97 -4.66
CA GLU A 43 -1.57 -18.30 -5.10
C GLU A 43 -3.02 -18.61 -4.73
N ALA A 44 -3.49 -18.12 -3.56
CA ALA A 44 -4.90 -18.20 -3.19
C ALA A 44 -5.84 -17.53 -4.22
N ALA A 45 -5.36 -16.52 -4.97
CA ALA A 45 -6.10 -15.91 -6.07
C ALA A 45 -5.91 -16.66 -7.42
N ALA A 46 -4.77 -17.32 -7.62
CA ALA A 46 -4.43 -18.03 -8.87
C ALA A 46 -5.08 -19.43 -8.99
N ALA A 47 -5.39 -20.09 -7.88
CA ALA A 47 -5.95 -21.45 -7.85
C ALA A 47 -7.35 -21.58 -8.50
N ASN A 48 -8.04 -20.48 -8.80
CA ASN A 48 -9.43 -20.48 -9.29
C ASN A 48 -9.59 -20.43 -10.83
N VAL A 49 -8.51 -20.51 -11.61
CA VAL A 49 -8.55 -20.44 -13.10
C VAL A 49 -8.26 -21.80 -13.73
N PHE A 50 -9.13 -22.79 -13.49
CA PHE A 50 -9.19 -24.00 -14.30
C PHE A 50 -10.59 -24.13 -14.91
N GLY A 51 -10.92 -23.22 -15.83
CA GLY A 51 -12.08 -23.37 -16.72
C GLY A 51 -11.66 -24.20 -17.94
N VAL A 52 -11.94 -25.50 -17.93
CA VAL A 52 -11.77 -26.34 -19.12
C VAL A 52 -12.81 -25.91 -20.16
N ALA A 53 -12.40 -25.09 -21.13
CA ALA A 53 -13.22 -24.77 -22.28
C ALA A 53 -13.03 -25.84 -23.36
N TYR A 54 -13.91 -26.85 -23.36
CA TYR A 54 -14.15 -27.63 -24.58
C TYR A 54 -15.14 -26.85 -25.45
N SER A 55 -14.68 -26.20 -26.51
CA SER A 55 -15.52 -26.00 -27.68
C SER A 55 -14.69 -25.95 -28.96
N GLU A 56 -15.13 -26.73 -29.93
CA GLU A 56 -14.59 -26.84 -31.28
C GLU A 56 -14.89 -25.56 -32.05
N SER A 57 -14.02 -24.56 -31.91
CA SER A 57 -13.84 -23.50 -32.89
C SER A 57 -12.42 -23.00 -32.73
N ILE A 58 -11.69 -22.81 -33.84
CA ILE A 58 -10.33 -22.29 -33.83
C ILE A 58 -10.43 -20.80 -33.44
N ALA A 59 -10.62 -20.53 -32.17
CA ALA A 59 -10.36 -19.23 -31.60
C ALA A 59 -8.86 -18.98 -31.77
N GLU A 60 -8.51 -17.87 -32.41
CA GLU A 60 -7.13 -17.44 -32.60
C GLU A 60 -6.46 -17.43 -31.21
N TYR A 61 -5.46 -18.28 -31.02
CA TYR A 61 -4.74 -18.37 -29.74
C TYR A 61 -3.98 -17.05 -29.55
N VAL A 62 -4.51 -16.20 -28.66
CA VAL A 62 -3.81 -15.00 -28.22
C VAL A 62 -3.00 -15.37 -26.99
N PRO A 63 -1.65 -15.41 -27.07
CA PRO A 63 -0.84 -15.70 -25.91
C PRO A 63 -1.09 -14.65 -24.81
N PRO A 64 -1.10 -15.05 -23.52
CA PRO A 64 -1.24 -14.10 -22.44
C PRO A 64 -0.10 -13.08 -22.46
N LYS A 65 -0.40 -11.83 -22.09
CA LYS A 65 0.63 -10.81 -21.95
C LYS A 65 1.59 -11.21 -20.82
N VAL A 66 2.88 -11.23 -21.14
CA VAL A 66 3.93 -11.53 -20.16
C VAL A 66 4.30 -10.25 -19.42
N PHE A 67 4.14 -10.25 -18.10
CA PHE A 67 4.62 -9.19 -17.20
C PHE A 67 5.82 -9.71 -16.40
N ARG A 68 6.95 -9.01 -16.51
CA ARG A 68 8.16 -9.28 -15.73
C ARG A 68 8.50 -8.05 -14.91
N ALA A 69 8.50 -8.20 -13.59
CA ALA A 69 8.89 -7.17 -12.64
C ALA A 69 10.38 -7.32 -12.27
N ASP A 70 11.26 -7.32 -13.29
CA ASP A 70 12.69 -7.64 -13.20
C ASP A 70 13.60 -6.41 -13.19
N ARG A 71 13.04 -5.25 -12.85
CA ARG A 71 13.72 -3.94 -12.75
C ARG A 71 12.96 -3.07 -11.73
N PRO A 72 13.52 -1.93 -11.26
CA PRO A 72 12.86 -1.10 -10.27
C PRO A 72 11.41 -0.79 -10.63
N PHE A 73 10.51 -0.99 -9.67
CA PHE A 73 9.07 -0.75 -9.86
C PHE A 73 8.42 -0.09 -8.65
N TYR A 74 7.36 0.66 -8.93
CA TYR A 74 6.43 1.18 -7.94
C TYR A 74 5.34 0.15 -7.67
N PHE A 75 4.88 0.07 -6.42
CA PHE A 75 3.73 -0.73 -6.04
C PHE A 75 2.79 0.06 -5.12
N GLU A 76 1.51 -0.33 -5.12
CA GLU A 76 0.51 0.17 -4.18
C GLU A 76 -0.50 -0.90 -3.76
N VAL A 77 -0.91 -0.86 -2.50
CA VAL A 77 -2.02 -1.64 -1.96
C VAL A 77 -3.23 -0.71 -1.86
N LYS A 78 -4.34 -1.08 -2.51
CA LYS A 78 -5.53 -0.22 -2.61
C LYS A 78 -6.78 -0.88 -2.07
N SER A 79 -7.67 -0.05 -1.54
CA SER A 79 -9.09 -0.39 -1.38
C SER A 79 -9.91 0.51 -2.30
N LYS A 80 -10.48 -0.07 -3.37
CA LYS A 80 -11.11 0.68 -4.47
C LYS A 80 -10.14 1.72 -5.06
N SER A 81 -10.48 3.01 -4.96
CA SER A 81 -9.64 4.12 -5.41
C SER A 81 -8.67 4.65 -4.35
N LEU A 82 -8.77 4.19 -3.10
CA LEU A 82 -7.92 4.65 -2.01
C LEU A 82 -6.62 3.85 -1.95
N THR A 83 -5.48 4.53 -2.07
CA THR A 83 -4.16 3.95 -1.80
C THR A 83 -3.95 3.87 -0.29
N LEU A 84 -3.79 2.65 0.23
CA LEU A 84 -3.53 2.37 1.64
C LEU A 84 -2.04 2.37 1.94
N PHE A 85 -1.25 1.76 1.04
CA PHE A 85 0.20 1.72 1.10
C PHE A 85 0.77 1.89 -0.30
N ASN A 86 1.95 2.49 -0.39
CA ASN A 86 2.70 2.55 -1.62
C ASN A 86 4.20 2.53 -1.34
N GLY A 87 4.98 2.13 -2.33
CA GLY A 87 6.43 2.03 -2.20
C GLY A 87 7.11 1.82 -3.53
N VAL A 88 8.43 1.73 -3.46
CA VAL A 88 9.30 1.41 -4.58
C VAL A 88 10.18 0.23 -4.19
N LEU A 89 10.30 -0.75 -5.07
CA LEU A 89 11.33 -1.78 -4.98
C LEU A 89 12.44 -1.42 -5.96
N LEU A 90 13.65 -1.15 -5.44
CA LEU A 90 14.79 -0.70 -6.25
C LEU A 90 15.72 -1.85 -6.66
N SER A 91 15.76 -2.91 -5.86
CA SER A 91 16.50 -4.14 -6.15
C SER A 91 15.73 -5.31 -5.54
N ALA A 92 15.58 -6.37 -6.33
CA ALA A 92 15.04 -7.65 -5.90
C ALA A 92 16.20 -8.58 -5.50
#